data_AF-A0A8S2G410-F1
#
_entry.id   AF-A0A8S2G410-F1
#
_cell.length_a   1.000
_cell.length_b   1.000
_cell.length_c   1.000
_cell.angle_alpha   90.00
_cell.angle_beta   90.00
_cell.angle_gamma   90.00
#
_symmetry.space_group_name_H-M   'P 1'
#
loop_
_entity.id
_entity.type
_entity.pdbx_description
1 polymer ?
#
loop_
_entity_poly.entity_id
_entity_poly.type
_entity_poly.pdbx_seq_one_letter_code
_entity_poly.pdbx_strand_id
1 'polypeptide(L)' 'FEGDVHMINNACTGTCAFRIRGFTHHSTLGLDKQLKKNYERLSSDKLTSYRTKVGSIKLKFDDEISLMNYNI' A
#
# COMPACT_ATOMS: atom_id res chain seq x y z
N PHE A 1 -20.30 -8.21 7.11
CA PHE A 1 -20.83 -7.33 6.04
C PHE A 1 -20.90 -8.16 4.78
N GLU A 2 -22.11 -8.37 4.29
CA GLU A 2 -22.44 -9.26 3.18
C GLU A 2 -22.34 -8.47 1.86
N GLY A 3 -21.49 -8.95 0.96
CA GLY A 3 -20.97 -8.24 -0.20
C GLY A 3 -19.45 -8.11 -0.10
N ASP A 4 -18.71 -8.79 -0.98
CA ASP A 4 -17.25 -8.73 -1.06
C ASP A 4 -16.79 -7.32 -1.45
N VAL A 5 -16.80 -6.42 -0.46
CA VAL A 5 -16.08 -5.16 -0.56
C VAL A 5 -14.62 -5.51 -0.37
N HIS A 6 -13.85 -5.51 -1.46
CA HIS A 6 -12.41 -5.66 -1.39
C HIS A 6 -11.83 -4.45 -0.64
N MET A 7 -11.48 -4.68 0.63
CA MET A 7 -10.91 -3.69 1.53
C MET A 7 -9.41 -3.95 1.69
N ILE A 8 -8.62 -2.88 1.75
CA ILE A 8 -7.23 -2.95 2.20
C ILE A 8 -7.05 -2.09 3.44
N ASN A 9 -6.46 -2.69 4.47
CA ASN A 9 -6.00 -2.02 5.68
C ASN A 9 -4.49 -1.88 5.58
N ASN A 10 -3.99 -0.65 5.56
CA ASN A 10 -2.57 -0.35 5.50
C ASN A 10 -2.08 0.39 6.76
N ALA A 11 -0.79 0.25 7.05
CA ALA A 11 -0.12 1.10 8.03
C ALA A 11 1.35 1.36 7.63
N CYS A 12 1.97 2.35 8.28
CA CYS A 12 3.34 2.78 8.01
C CYS A 12 4.40 1.74 8.41
N THR A 13 4.17 1.00 9.51
CA THR A 13 5.13 0.04 10.06
C THR A 13 4.54 -1.36 10.16
N GLY A 14 5.41 -2.37 10.24
CA GLY A 14 4.98 -3.77 10.40
C GLY A 14 4.16 -3.99 11.67
N THR A 15 4.53 -3.34 12.78
CA THR A 15 3.82 -3.43 14.07
C THR A 15 2.40 -2.89 13.97
N CYS A 16 2.22 -1.73 13.35
CA CYS A 16 0.89 -1.11 13.18
C CYS A 16 0.02 -1.91 12.20
N ALA A 17 0.62 -2.37 11.09
CA ALA A 17 -0.07 -3.20 10.11
C ALA A 17 -0.56 -4.52 10.73
N PHE A 18 0.26 -5.15 11.58
CA PHE A 18 -0.11 -6.34 12.31
C PHE A 18 -1.32 -6.12 13.22
N ARG A 19 -1.37 -4.98 13.95
CA ARG A 19 -2.48 -4.62 14.85
C ARG A 19 -3.84 -4.56 14.14
N ILE A 20 -3.88 -4.04 12.92
CA ILE A 20 -5.12 -3.88 12.13
C ILE A 20 -5.41 -5.06 11.18
N ARG A 21 -4.66 -6.17 11.32
CA ARG A 21 -4.70 -7.32 10.41
C ARG A 21 -4.54 -6.91 8.93
N GLY A 22 -3.65 -5.96 8.70
CA GLY A 22 -3.40 -5.35 7.41
C GLY A 22 -1.98 -5.56 6.91
N PHE A 23 -1.57 -4.70 5.99
CA PHE A 23 -0.28 -4.75 5.32
C PHE A 23 0.45 -3.41 5.46
N THR A 24 1.76 -3.41 5.25
CA THR A 24 2.49 -2.13 5.17
C THR A 24 2.25 -1.47 3.81
N HIS A 25 2.37 -0.15 3.74
CA HIS A 25 2.36 0.55 2.44
C HIS A 25 3.41 -0.03 1.48
N HIS A 26 4.61 -0.35 1.97
CA HIS A 26 5.68 -0.95 1.17
C HIS A 26 5.26 -2.28 0.54
N SER A 27 4.66 -3.19 1.32
CA SER A 27 4.23 -4.50 0.82
C SER A 27 3.00 -4.44 -0.09
N THR A 28 2.08 -3.51 0.18
CA THR A 28 0.88 -3.34 -0.63
C THR A 28 1.21 -2.70 -1.97
N LEU A 29 1.98 -1.61 -1.94
CA LEU A 29 2.28 -0.75 -3.09
C LEU A 29 3.62 -1.09 -3.76
N GLY A 30 4.34 -2.13 -3.29
CA GLY A 30 5.63 -2.54 -3.87
C GLY A 30 6.70 -1.44 -3.83
N LEU A 31 6.66 -0.58 -2.81
CA LEU A 31 7.60 0.54 -2.67
C LEU A 31 8.94 0.04 -2.13
N ASP A 32 10.02 0.54 -2.71
CA ASP A 32 11.36 0.33 -2.18
C ASP A 32 11.52 1.05 -0.83
N LYS A 33 12.33 0.48 0.06
CA LYS A 33 12.61 1.06 1.39
C LYS A 33 13.39 2.37 1.32
N GLN A 34 14.08 2.61 0.20
CA GLN A 34 14.89 3.79 0.00
C GLN A 34 14.18 4.72 -0.99
N LEU A 35 14.06 5.98 -0.60
CA LEU A 35 13.60 7.01 -1.51
C LEU A 35 14.65 7.17 -2.62
N LYS A 36 14.25 6.95 -3.87
CA LYS A 36 15.10 7.26 -5.01
C LYS A 36 15.03 8.76 -5.26
N LYS A 37 16.18 9.41 -5.48
CA LYS A 37 16.24 10.85 -5.78
C LYS A 37 15.47 11.25 -7.04
N ASN A 38 15.26 10.30 -7.95
CA ASN A 38 14.51 10.48 -9.19
C ASN A 38 13.38 9.47 -9.27
N TYR A 39 12.25 9.89 -9.85
CA TYR A 39 11.14 8.99 -10.17
C TYR A 39 11.60 7.93 -11.18
N GLU A 40 11.46 6.66 -10.82
CA GLU A 40 11.63 5.54 -11.74
C GLU A 40 10.26 5.01 -12.16
N ARG A 41 10.04 4.96 -13.47
CA ARG A 41 8.81 4.41 -14.02
C ARG A 41 8.73 2.90 -13.75
N LEU A 42 7.59 2.45 -13.25
CA LEU A 42 7.31 1.03 -13.10
C LEU A 42 7.33 0.32 -14.46
N SER A 43 7.92 -0.86 -14.53
CA SER A 43 7.85 -1.73 -15.71
C SER A 43 6.42 -2.19 -15.98
N SER A 44 6.15 -2.62 -17.22
CA SER A 44 4.82 -3.14 -17.62
C SER A 44 4.34 -4.28 -16.72
N ASP A 45 5.25 -5.17 -16.32
CA ASP A 45 4.94 -6.32 -15.47
C ASP A 45 4.55 -5.87 -14.05
N LYS A 46 5.30 -4.90 -13.49
CA LYS A 46 4.97 -4.31 -12.18
C LYS A 46 3.62 -3.60 -12.23
N LEU A 47 3.34 -2.84 -13.29
CA LEU A 47 2.04 -2.18 -13.48
C LEU A 47 0.89 -3.17 -13.60
N THR A 48 1.09 -4.27 -14.33
CA THR A 48 0.07 -5.32 -14.49
C THR A 48 -0.23 -6.01 -13.16
N SER A 49 0.80 -6.41 -12.43
CA SER A 49 0.68 -6.97 -11.08
C SER A 49 -0.08 -6.01 -10.15
N TYR A 50 0.23 -4.72 -10.22
CA TYR A 50 -0.45 -3.69 -9.44
C TYR A 50 -1.92 -3.54 -9.81
N ARG A 51 -2.25 -3.51 -11.10
CA ARG A 51 -3.63 -3.45 -11.58
C ARG A 51 -4.45 -4.64 -11.09
N THR A 52 -3.86 -5.83 -11.11
CA THR A 52 -4.53 -7.04 -10.58
C THR A 52 -4.72 -6.96 -9.07
N LYS A 53 -3.72 -6.48 -8.33
CA LYS A 53 -3.74 -6.45 -6.85
C LYS A 53 -4.61 -5.33 -6.28
N VAL A 54 -4.64 -4.18 -6.95
CA VAL A 54 -5.24 -2.95 -6.43
C VAL A 54 -6.50 -2.55 -7.20
N GLY A 55 -6.70 -3.03 -8.42
CA GLY A 55 -7.80 -2.65 -9.29
C GLY A 55 -9.19 -3.10 -8.84
N SER A 56 -9.28 -4.12 -7.98
CA SER A 56 -10.55 -4.57 -7.40
C SER A 56 -10.91 -3.90 -6.07
N ILE A 57 -9.98 -3.15 -5.47
CA ILE A 57 -10.17 -2.53 -4.15
C ILE A 57 -11.20 -1.41 -4.23
N LYS A 58 -12.17 -1.45 -3.32
CA LYS A 58 -13.23 -0.43 -3.18
C LYS A 58 -12.99 0.52 -2.03
N LEU A 59 -12.32 0.06 -0.97
CA LEU A 59 -12.04 0.86 0.22
C LEU A 59 -10.62 0.61 0.71
N LYS A 60 -9.94 1.69 1.10
CA LYS A 60 -8.60 1.66 1.68
C LYS A 60 -8.61 2.41 3.00
N PHE A 61 -8.16 1.76 4.07
CA PHE A 61 -7.97 2.34 5.39
C PHE A 61 -6.49 2.46 5.67
N ASP A 62 -6.07 3.60 6.20
CA ASP A 62 -4.68 3.86 6.59
C ASP A 62 -4.61 4.16 8.09
N ASP A 63 -3.94 3.28 8.83
CA ASP A 63 -3.64 3.45 10.25
C ASP A 63 -2.27 4.11 10.43
N GLU A 64 -2.13 4.89 11.52
CA GLU A 64 -0.90 5.61 11.87
C GLU A 64 -0.35 6.49 10.73
N ILE A 65 -1.26 7.14 10.00
CA ILE A 65 -0.95 8.00 8.84
C ILE A 65 0.01 9.15 9.21
N SER A 66 0.01 9.58 10.48
CA SER A 66 0.90 10.59 11.04
C SER A 66 2.39 10.21 10.97
N LEU A 67 2.71 8.92 10.80
CA LEU A 67 4.08 8.43 10.63
C LEU A 67 4.58 8.51 9.18
N MET A 68 3.70 8.82 8.21
CA MET A 68 4.14 9.04 6.83
C MET A 68 4.85 10.39 6.71
N ASN A 69 6.02 10.38 6.06
CA ASN A 69 6.74 11.61 5.74
C ASN A 69 6.19 12.22 4.43
N TYR A 70 5.82 13.50 4.47
CA TYR A 70 5.33 14.26 3.31
C TYR A 70 6.46 14.95 2.52
N ASN A 71 7.68 15.05 3.09
CA ASN A 71 8.82 15.64 2.39
C ASN A 71 9.38 14.64 1.36
N ILE A 72 8.71 14.58 0.21
CA ILE A 72 9.18 13.97 -1.05
C ILE A 72 9.73 15.09 -1.93
#